data_AF-U1ZVM5-F1
#
_entry.id   AF-U1ZVM5-F1
#
_cell.length_a   1.000
_cell.length_b   1.000
_cell.length_c   1.000
_cell.angle_alpha   90.00
_cell.angle_beta   90.00
_cell.angle_gamma   90.00
#
_symmetry.space_group_name_H-M   'P 1'
#
loop_
_entity.id
_entity.type
_entity.pdbx_description
1 polymer ?
#
loop_
_entity_poly.entity_id
_entity_poly.type
_entity_poly.pdbx_seq_one_letter_code
_entity_poly.pdbx_strand_id
1 'polypeptide(L)' 'MKPVPLELGGKSSTVISADADVSRAVPGAAAAVFFNSGQICTVGSRLLIDAAVYEEVIAGGRAGSLQPG' A
#
# COMPACT_ATOMS: atom_id res chain seq x y z
N MET A 1 30.59 -1.29 25.90
CA MET A 1 29.56 -0.75 24.99
C MET A 1 28.21 -1.34 25.38
N LYS A 2 27.13 -0.55 25.33
CA LYS A 2 25.76 -1.04 25.60
C LYS A 2 25.05 -1.32 24.28
N PRO A 3 24.41 -2.49 24.09
CA PRO A 3 23.57 -2.76 22.93
C PRO A 3 22.36 -1.82 22.87
N VAL A 4 21.98 -1.39 21.67
CA VAL A 4 20.82 -0.52 21.42
C VAL A 4 19.94 -1.10 20.31
N PRO A 5 18.61 -1.21 20.51
CA PRO A 5 17.67 -1.52 19.45
C PRO A 5 17.31 -0.25 18.66
N LEU A 6 17.15 -0.37 17.34
CA LEU A 6 16.88 0.76 16.44
C LEU A 6 15.77 0.40 15.45
N GLU A 7 14.66 1.14 15.50
CA GLU A 7 13.55 1.07 14.54
C GLU A 7 13.50 2.40 13.78
N LEU A 8 14.12 2.44 12.61
CA LEU A 8 14.48 3.69 11.90
C LEU A 8 13.49 4.10 10.81
N GLY A 9 12.29 3.51 10.82
CA GLY A 9 11.29 3.71 9.78
C GLY A 9 11.46 2.77 8.59
N GLY A 10 10.73 3.07 7.52
CA GLY A 10 10.72 2.27 6.30
C GLY A 10 10.16 3.01 5.10
N LYS A 11 10.27 2.35 3.95
CA LYS A 11 9.60 2.74 2.71
C LYS A 11 8.86 1.52 2.17
N SER A 12 7.98 0.94 2.98
CA SER A 12 7.39 -0.36 2.69
C SER A 12 6.59 -0.36 1.39
N SER A 13 6.55 -1.51 0.74
CA SER A 13 5.81 -1.73 -0.51
C SER A 13 4.60 -2.62 -0.28
N THR A 14 3.46 -2.21 -0.81
CA THR A 14 2.31 -3.07 -1.06
C THR A 14 2.44 -3.63 -2.48
N VAL A 15 2.28 -4.94 -2.65
CA VAL A 15 2.41 -5.61 -3.96
C VAL A 15 1.07 -6.22 -4.34
N ILE A 16 0.56 -5.91 -5.53
CA ILE A 16 -0.64 -6.51 -6.12
C ILE A 16 -0.19 -7.38 -7.31
N SER A 17 -0.29 -8.70 -7.13
CA SER A 17 0.04 -9.72 -8.13
C SER A 17 -1.07 -9.87 -9.17
N ALA A 18 -0.76 -10.49 -10.31
CA ALA A 18 -1.71 -10.73 -11.41
C ALA A 18 -2.92 -11.59 -11.00
N ASP A 19 -2.79 -12.40 -9.95
CA ASP A 19 -3.84 -13.28 -9.42
C ASP A 19 -4.62 -12.66 -8.24
N ALA A 20 -4.34 -11.41 -7.89
CA ALA A 20 -5.03 -10.73 -6.80
C ALA A 20 -6.48 -10.39 -7.17
N ASP A 21 -7.39 -10.58 -6.21
CA ASP A 21 -8.73 -10.01 -6.28
C ASP A 21 -8.64 -8.48 -6.14
N VAL A 22 -8.69 -7.79 -7.27
CA VAL A 22 -8.53 -6.32 -7.35
C VAL A 22 -9.60 -5.60 -6.55
N SER A 23 -10.82 -6.14 -6.49
CA SER A 23 -11.93 -5.54 -5.73
C SER A 23 -11.64 -5.46 -4.23
N ARG A 24 -10.81 -6.37 -3.72
CA ARG A 24 -10.34 -6.38 -2.32
C ARG A 24 -8.99 -5.72 -2.15
N ALA A 25 -8.10 -5.86 -3.14
CA ALA A 25 -6.75 -5.35 -3.09
C ALA A 25 -6.70 -3.82 -3.05
N VAL A 26 -7.55 -3.13 -3.82
CA VAL A 26 -7.54 -1.66 -3.92
C VAL A 26 -7.93 -0.99 -2.59
N PRO A 27 -9.04 -1.36 -1.92
CA PRO A 27 -9.34 -0.83 -0.58
C PRO A 27 -8.28 -1.19 0.47
N GLY A 28 -7.71 -2.40 0.39
CA GLY A 28 -6.62 -2.82 1.27
C GLY A 28 -5.36 -1.98 1.10
N ALA A 29 -4.98 -1.67 -0.14
CA ALA A 29 -3.85 -0.80 -0.45
C ALA A 29 -4.10 0.64 0.05
N ALA A 30 -5.33 1.14 -0.07
CA ALA A 30 -5.73 2.45 0.46
C ALA A 30 -5.55 2.52 1.98
N ALA A 31 -6.06 1.52 2.71
CA ALA A 31 -5.89 1.42 4.15
C ALA A 31 -4.40 1.31 4.53
N ALA A 32 -3.63 0.52 3.79
CA ALA A 32 -2.21 0.32 4.04
C ALA A 32 -1.37 1.59 3.85
N VAL A 33 -1.82 2.56 3.03
CA VAL A 33 -1.08 3.81 2.78
C VAL A 33 -1.61 5.02 3.53
N PHE A 34 -2.92 5.10 3.77
CA PHE A 34 -3.55 6.30 4.36
C PHE A 34 -3.95 6.15 5.82
N PHE A 35 -3.85 4.97 6.41
CA PHE A 35 -4.10 4.79 7.84
C PHE A 35 -3.18 5.71 8.67
N ASN A 36 -3.74 6.35 9.71
CA ASN A 36 -3.07 7.40 10.49
C ASN A 36 -2.51 8.55 9.62
N SER A 37 -3.22 8.91 8.54
CA SER A 37 -2.72 9.88 7.54
C SER A 37 -1.35 9.50 6.95
N GLY A 38 -1.06 8.20 6.87
CA GLY A 38 0.21 7.65 6.38
C GLY A 38 1.39 7.78 7.35
N GLN A 39 1.17 8.24 8.58
CA GLN A 39 2.24 8.47 9.57
C GLN A 39 2.54 7.20 10.38
N ILE A 40 2.97 6.13 9.70
CA ILE A 40 3.39 4.87 10.32
C ILE A 40 4.67 4.38 9.64
N CYS A 41 5.63 3.88 10.44
CA CYS A 41 6.92 3.39 9.93
C CYS A 41 6.80 2.26 8.89
N THR A 42 5.73 1.47 8.96
CA THR A 42 5.48 0.30 8.12
C THR A 42 4.45 0.54 7.00
N VAL A 43 3.96 1.77 6.84
CA VAL A 43 2.95 2.13 5.84
C VAL A 43 3.37 1.69 4.42
N GLY A 44 2.41 1.22 3.63
CA GLY A 44 2.58 0.79 2.23
C GLY A 44 2.84 1.95 1.26
N SER A 45 3.88 2.75 1.53
CA SER A 45 4.22 3.99 0.82
C SER A 45 4.60 3.85 -0.66
N ARG A 46 4.74 2.61 -1.13
CA ARG A 46 4.97 2.25 -2.54
C ARG A 46 3.96 1.18 -2.93
N LEU A 47 3.29 1.36 -4.05
CA LEU A 47 2.40 0.36 -4.62
C LEU A 47 3.08 -0.23 -5.87
N LEU A 48 3.38 -1.52 -5.83
CA LEU A 48 3.90 -2.28 -6.97
C LEU A 48 2.77 -3.14 -7.51
N ILE A 49 2.50 -3.03 -8.81
CA ILE A 49 1.35 -3.67 -9.43
C ILE A 49 1.88 -4.48 -10.61
N ASP A 50 1.45 -5.72 -10.72
CA ASP A 50 1.71 -6.52 -11.90
C ASP A 50 1.07 -5.87 -13.14
N ALA A 51 1.79 -5.89 -14.26
CA ALA A 51 1.35 -5.26 -15.50
C ALA A 51 -0.01 -5.79 -15.98
N ALA A 52 -0.33 -7.06 -15.72
CA ALA A 52 -1.59 -7.68 -16.14
C ALA A 52 -2.83 -7.05 -15.49
N VAL A 53 -2.70 -6.47 -14.29
CA VAL A 53 -3.82 -5.90 -13.50
C VAL A 53 -3.66 -4.40 -13.25
N TYR A 54 -2.63 -3.76 -13.83
CA TYR A 54 -2.32 -2.35 -13.61
C TYR A 54 -3.51 -1.42 -13.90
N GLU A 55 -4.11 -1.53 -15.09
CA GLU A 55 -5.21 -0.67 -15.49
C GLU A 55 -6.45 -0.85 -14.61
N GLU A 56 -6.74 -2.08 -14.18
CA GLU A 56 -7.86 -2.38 -13.30
C GLU A 56 -7.67 -1.74 -11.91
N VAL A 57 -6.45 -1.86 -11.35
CA VAL A 57 -6.09 -1.25 -10.06
C VAL A 57 -6.16 0.28 -10.13
N ILE A 58 -5.65 0.89 -11.21
CA ILE A 58 -5.69 2.35 -11.39
C ILE A 58 -7.13 2.85 -11.59
N ALA A 59 -7.95 2.12 -12.35
CA ALA A 59 -9.37 2.44 -12.52
C ALA A 59 -10.12 2.40 -11.19
N GLY A 60 -9.91 1.34 -10.38
CA GLY A 60 -10.46 1.23 -9.04
C GLY A 60 -10.04 2.43 -8.15
N GLY A 61 -8.76 2.80 -8.18
CA GLY A 61 -8.27 3.95 -7.43
C GLY A 61 -8.94 5.27 -7.82
N ARG A 62 -9.11 5.53 -9.12
CA ARG A 62 -9.80 6.72 -9.64
C ARG A 62 -11.28 6.75 -9.29
N ALA A 63 -11.93 5.60 -9.17
CA ALA A 63 -13.32 5.48 -8.73
C ALA A 63 -13.52 5.78 -7.23
N GLY A 64 -12.46 6.16 -6.51
CA GLY A 64 -12.51 6.59 -5.11
C GLY A 64 -12.20 5.48 -4.10
N SER A 65 -11.94 4.25 -4.55
CA SER A 65 -11.61 3.15 -3.64
C SER A 65 -10.16 3.19 -3.11
N LEU A 66 -9.34 4.11 -3.63
CA LEU A 66 -7.98 4.39 -3.14
C LEU A 66 -7.86 5.85 -2.67
N GLN A 67 -8.70 6.21 -1.70
CA GLN A 67 -8.74 7.54 -1.11
C GLN A 67 -8.21 7.53 0.33
N PRO A 68 -7.60 8.64 0.79
CA PRO A 68 -7.47 8.91 2.21
C PRO A 68 -8.86 8.96 2.84
N GLY A 69 -9.01 8.30 3.99
CA GLY A 69 -10.21 8.45 4.82
C GLY A 69 -10.37 9.86 5.35
#